data_AF-A0A0F8UXA0-F1
#
_entry.id   AF-A0A0F8UXA0-F1
#
_cell.length_a   1.000
_cell.length_b   1.000
_cell.length_c   1.000
_cell.angle_alpha   90.00
_cell.angle_beta   90.00
_cell.angle_gamma   90.00
#
_symmetry.space_group_name_H-M   'P 1'
#
loop_
_entity.id
_entity.type
_entity.pdbx_description
1 polymer ?
#
loop_
_entity_poly.entity_id
_entity_poly.type
_entity_poly.pdbx_seq_one_letter_code
_entity_poly.pdbx_strand_id
1 'polypeptide(L)'
;MRETQSQGRPQHLFDSDGPKLVSRADQVQQQAVAMKSGSKNEPLEPAGGFDSTPFRPQPPGYTLKFSFHRGVNLPCGDFGTFSSDPYVHAILNVDVPQRHKQDPFLTFRTPTIRKNRDPVWESEWIVANVPASGFRLKCRIFDEDAADHDDKLGNVYVQVDSINSQWTGFREQTFKLKKRTSSKRVYLFGNIASIASRRFDTSAHVVISVECLGRTPGDNGAQVYTVGPNYWFKHFSPLIGRLVGTKDEVQTQDGKKTISRYNFQAIQIQLKGPVPAELYHRYVEFKPFIAGMFTSHTLRGRILNRALHHQHYRIYHFDRMTLNGQFESPCVELTQNFLEFVHYAQGGRIFTYVLTLDGQFRFTETGKEFGIDLLSKHTMHSNVSVYIAYSGEFFVRRRKRHRRLHSLASSHSGSEAVIDASEENEVPTDPGHYELFIDNDSGTYRPNAKYLPLLRQFLLGNFPELHITTLDCRADEERMGELKREQRELKKKEGGQMAFLQQRSTTSSLSISSSDEDELNERSGAVPKRGEFSQRVHDMRDVRGQVMKWAQGDDENPAENKSSHP
;
A
#
# COMPACT_ATOMS: atom_id res chain seq x y z
N MET A 1 -29.69 61.76 -26.92
CA MET A 1 -29.75 60.31 -27.19
C MET A 1 -28.40 59.85 -27.75
N ARG A 2 -27.51 59.53 -26.80
CA ARG A 2 -26.10 59.09 -26.77
C ARG A 2 -25.84 59.07 -25.24
N GLU A 3 -25.24 58.10 -24.56
CA GLU A 3 -24.03 57.30 -24.77
C GLU A 3 -24.02 56.10 -23.80
N THR A 4 -23.20 55.11 -24.12
CA THR A 4 -22.84 53.87 -23.40
C THR A 4 -22.34 54.06 -21.96
N GLN A 5 -22.78 53.21 -21.02
CA GLN A 5 -21.98 52.79 -19.85
C GLN A 5 -22.27 51.33 -19.45
N SER A 6 -21.19 50.58 -19.28
CA SER A 6 -21.11 49.18 -18.85
C SER A 6 -21.48 49.01 -17.37
N GLN A 7 -22.43 48.13 -17.06
CA GLN A 7 -22.71 47.69 -15.67
C GLN A 7 -22.06 46.32 -15.41
N GLY A 8 -21.05 46.34 -14.53
CA GLY A 8 -20.43 45.15 -13.95
C GLY A 8 -21.34 44.46 -12.93
N ARG A 9 -21.31 43.13 -12.91
CA ARG A 9 -21.96 42.28 -11.90
C ARG A 9 -21.29 42.45 -10.52
N PRO A 10 -22.07 42.36 -9.41
CA PRO A 10 -21.54 42.48 -8.06
C PRO A 10 -20.68 41.26 -7.68
N GLN A 11 -19.45 41.53 -7.22
CA GLN A 11 -18.57 40.54 -6.60
C GLN A 11 -19.04 40.24 -5.17
N HIS A 12 -19.14 38.95 -4.85
CA HIS A 12 -19.49 38.41 -3.55
C HIS A 12 -18.42 38.80 -2.50
N LEU A 13 -18.82 39.59 -1.48
CA LEU A 13 -18.04 39.86 -0.27
C LEU A 13 -18.16 38.66 0.69
N PHE A 14 -17.21 37.73 0.62
CA PHE A 14 -16.93 36.77 1.69
C PHE A 14 -15.44 36.41 1.64
N ASP A 15 -14.55 37.30 2.08
CA ASP A 15 -13.14 36.92 2.25
C ASP A 15 -12.32 37.77 3.24
N SER A 16 -12.94 38.40 4.24
CA SER A 16 -12.20 39.15 5.28
C SER A 16 -12.38 38.66 6.72
N ASP A 17 -13.38 37.80 6.99
CA ASP A 17 -13.73 37.41 8.37
C ASP A 17 -13.38 35.95 8.74
N GLY A 18 -12.88 35.16 7.78
CA GLY A 18 -12.41 33.79 8.01
C GLY A 18 -11.34 33.67 9.12
N PRO A 19 -10.29 34.51 9.15
CA PRO A 19 -9.23 34.41 10.16
C PRO A 19 -9.71 34.70 11.59
N LYS A 20 -10.71 35.60 11.75
CA LYS A 20 -11.24 36.01 13.06
C LYS A 20 -12.24 35.01 13.64
N LEU A 21 -12.94 34.27 12.78
CA LEU A 21 -13.82 33.17 13.18
C LEU A 21 -13.01 31.93 13.61
N VAL A 22 -11.89 31.66 12.94
CA VAL A 22 -10.95 30.57 13.31
C VAL A 22 -10.31 30.85 14.67
N SER A 23 -9.84 32.08 14.92
CA SER A 23 -9.23 32.44 16.20
C SER A 23 -10.20 32.37 17.38
N ARG A 24 -11.49 32.68 17.15
CA ARG A 24 -12.55 32.55 18.17
C ARG A 24 -12.93 31.09 18.44
N ALA A 25 -12.97 30.24 17.41
CA ALA A 25 -13.20 28.81 17.58
C ALA A 25 -12.07 28.13 18.37
N ASP A 26 -10.82 28.53 18.12
CA ASP A 26 -9.64 28.05 18.83
C ASP A 26 -9.66 28.44 20.32
N GLN A 27 -10.08 29.67 20.65
CA GLN A 27 -10.22 30.10 22.05
C GLN A 27 -11.30 29.33 22.81
N VAL A 28 -12.44 29.06 22.17
CA VAL A 28 -13.54 28.30 22.80
C VAL A 28 -13.14 26.84 23.01
N GLN A 29 -12.39 26.26 22.08
CA GLN A 29 -11.91 24.88 22.20
C GLN A 29 -10.77 24.75 23.24
N GLN A 30 -9.88 25.73 23.33
CA GLN A 30 -8.86 25.80 24.39
C GLN A 30 -9.49 25.99 25.78
N GLN A 31 -10.53 26.82 25.91
CA GLN A 31 -11.28 26.96 27.17
C GLN A 31 -12.01 25.67 27.55
N ALA A 32 -12.57 24.94 26.59
CA ALA A 32 -13.23 23.64 26.84
C ALA A 32 -12.24 22.54 27.27
N VAL A 33 -11.00 22.58 26.78
CA VAL A 33 -9.92 21.66 27.17
C VAL A 33 -9.36 22.04 28.55
N ALA A 34 -9.19 23.33 28.83
CA ALA A 34 -8.75 23.82 30.15
C ALA A 34 -9.78 23.57 31.27
N MET A 35 -11.08 23.54 30.95
CA MET A 35 -12.12 23.16 31.92
C MET A 35 -12.17 21.65 32.20
N LYS A 36 -11.58 20.80 31.34
CA LYS A 36 -11.52 19.34 31.56
C LYS A 36 -10.25 18.87 32.28
N SER A 37 -9.22 19.70 32.41
CA SER A 37 -7.97 19.37 33.11
C SER A 37 -8.02 19.54 34.64
N GLY A 38 -9.22 19.73 35.21
CA GLY A 38 -9.42 19.90 36.65
C GLY A 38 -9.51 18.61 37.50
N SER A 39 -9.37 17.42 36.92
CA SER A 39 -9.43 16.15 37.65
C SER A 39 -8.11 15.36 37.58
N LYS A 40 -7.64 14.97 38.76
CA LYS A 40 -6.29 14.45 39.11
C LYS A 40 -5.84 13.18 38.37
N ASN A 41 -4.55 13.16 38.03
CA ASN A 41 -3.55 12.07 37.90
C ASN A 41 -4.00 10.62 37.62
N GLU A 42 -3.84 10.19 36.36
CA GLU A 42 -3.10 8.99 35.91
C GLU A 42 -2.57 9.27 34.48
N PRO A 43 -1.43 8.72 34.04
CA PRO A 43 -1.02 8.85 32.64
C PRO A 43 -1.98 8.04 31.76
N LEU A 44 -3.03 8.71 31.27
CA LEU A 44 -3.98 8.12 30.32
C LEU A 44 -3.20 7.57 29.11
N GLU A 45 -3.24 6.25 28.92
CA GLU A 45 -2.75 5.65 27.69
C GLU A 45 -3.44 6.33 26.50
N PRO A 46 -2.70 6.69 25.43
CA PRO A 46 -3.28 7.40 24.31
C PRO A 46 -4.37 6.55 23.65
N ALA A 47 -5.52 7.17 23.34
CA ALA A 47 -6.66 6.48 22.78
C ALA A 47 -6.29 5.77 21.46
N GLY A 48 -6.74 4.52 21.29
CA GLY A 48 -6.45 3.68 20.12
C GLY A 48 -5.78 2.37 20.50
N GLY A 49 -5.17 1.69 19.53
CA GLY A 49 -4.58 0.37 19.73
C GLY A 49 -5.59 -0.76 19.58
N PHE A 50 -5.49 -1.79 20.40
CA PHE A 50 -6.37 -2.95 20.34
C PHE A 50 -7.83 -2.58 20.59
N ASP A 51 -8.71 -3.06 19.72
CA ASP A 51 -10.14 -2.85 19.80
C ASP A 51 -10.85 -4.21 19.93
N SER A 52 -11.52 -4.42 21.06
CA SER A 52 -12.18 -5.69 21.39
C SER A 52 -13.61 -5.79 20.85
N THR A 53 -14.05 -4.85 20.02
CA THR A 53 -15.41 -4.86 19.45
C THR A 53 -15.64 -6.17 18.69
N PRO A 54 -16.59 -7.02 19.13
CA PRO A 54 -16.86 -8.29 18.47
C PRO A 54 -17.67 -8.07 17.19
N PHE A 55 -17.59 -9.03 16.28
CA PHE A 55 -18.54 -9.09 15.18
C PHE A 55 -19.96 -9.39 15.69
N ARG A 56 -20.97 -8.86 15.02
CA ARG A 56 -22.36 -9.28 15.26
C ARG A 56 -22.55 -10.66 14.63
N PRO A 57 -23.04 -11.67 15.36
CA PRO A 57 -23.25 -13.01 14.79
C PRO A 57 -24.09 -12.94 13.52
N GLN A 58 -23.65 -13.64 12.47
CA GLN A 58 -24.35 -13.75 11.18
C GLN A 58 -24.29 -15.19 10.68
N PRO A 59 -25.33 -15.67 9.99
CA PRO A 59 -25.30 -16.98 9.36
C PRO A 59 -24.24 -17.03 8.25
N PRO A 60 -23.60 -18.19 8.03
CA PRO A 60 -22.64 -18.38 6.94
C PRO A 60 -23.20 -17.97 5.58
N GLY A 61 -22.41 -17.22 4.82
CA GLY A 61 -22.75 -16.77 3.48
C GLY A 61 -22.34 -17.76 2.39
N TYR A 62 -22.27 -17.27 1.16
CA TYR A 62 -21.81 -18.00 -0.02
C TYR A 62 -20.39 -17.58 -0.40
N THR A 63 -19.65 -18.50 -0.99
CA THR A 63 -18.35 -18.20 -1.61
C THR A 63 -18.57 -17.91 -3.09
N LEU A 64 -18.19 -16.71 -3.52
CA LEU A 64 -18.37 -16.25 -4.89
C LEU A 64 -17.03 -16.02 -5.56
N LYS A 65 -16.92 -16.43 -6.83
CA LYS A 65 -15.82 -16.08 -7.71
C LYS A 65 -16.27 -14.99 -8.67
N PHE A 66 -15.64 -13.83 -8.58
CA PHE A 66 -15.78 -12.72 -9.51
C PHE A 66 -14.68 -12.82 -10.57
N SER A 67 -15.05 -12.81 -11.85
CA SER A 67 -14.08 -12.81 -12.96
C SER A 67 -14.25 -11.53 -13.78
N PHE A 68 -13.19 -10.74 -13.88
CA PHE A 68 -13.11 -9.52 -14.67
C PHE A 68 -12.44 -9.85 -15.99
N HIS A 69 -13.23 -10.12 -17.03
CA HIS A 69 -12.72 -10.62 -18.31
C HIS A 69 -12.05 -9.53 -19.13
N ARG A 70 -12.83 -8.55 -19.57
CA ARG A 70 -12.37 -7.52 -20.52
C ARG A 70 -13.18 -6.23 -20.49
N GLY A 71 -12.55 -5.15 -20.91
CA GLY A 71 -13.19 -3.90 -21.28
C GLY A 71 -13.37 -3.82 -22.78
N VAL A 72 -14.41 -3.15 -23.25
CA VAL A 72 -14.66 -2.94 -24.68
C VAL A 72 -14.97 -1.46 -24.93
N ASN A 73 -14.25 -0.89 -25.89
CA ASN A 73 -14.35 0.50 -26.33
C ASN A 73 -14.29 1.50 -25.16
N LEU A 74 -13.33 1.30 -24.25
CA LEU A 74 -13.14 2.21 -23.12
C LEU A 74 -12.75 3.62 -23.61
N PRO A 75 -13.10 4.68 -22.86
CA PRO A 75 -12.70 6.04 -23.21
C PRO A 75 -11.18 6.20 -23.24
N CYS A 76 -10.69 7.13 -24.07
CA CYS A 76 -9.29 7.58 -24.02
C CYS A 76 -9.10 8.46 -22.77
N GLY A 77 -8.05 8.23 -21.99
CA GLY A 77 -7.56 9.21 -21.02
C GLY A 77 -6.33 9.96 -21.52
N ASP A 78 -5.55 9.38 -22.46
CA ASP A 78 -4.37 10.03 -23.04
C ASP A 78 -4.66 10.77 -24.36
N PHE A 79 -4.38 12.08 -24.41
CA PHE A 79 -4.56 12.92 -25.61
C PHE A 79 -3.53 12.64 -26.72
N GLY A 80 -2.28 12.32 -26.36
CA GLY A 80 -1.19 12.14 -27.34
C GLY A 80 -1.26 10.82 -28.10
N THR A 81 -1.73 9.76 -27.45
CA THR A 81 -1.78 8.40 -28.01
C THR A 81 -3.19 7.95 -28.39
N PHE A 82 -4.22 8.73 -28.04
CA PHE A 82 -5.63 8.36 -28.15
C PHE A 82 -5.95 6.99 -27.52
N SER A 83 -5.23 6.64 -26.46
CA SER A 83 -5.35 5.36 -25.75
C SER A 83 -5.71 5.57 -24.28
N SER A 84 -5.82 4.47 -23.55
CA SER A 84 -5.78 4.40 -22.11
C SER A 84 -4.94 3.19 -21.67
N ASP A 85 -4.48 3.23 -20.42
CA ASP A 85 -3.88 2.19 -19.61
C ASP A 85 -4.91 1.70 -18.57
N PRO A 86 -6.01 1.04 -18.98
CA PRO A 86 -7.13 0.79 -18.09
C PRO A 86 -6.90 -0.32 -17.07
N TYR A 87 -7.42 -0.08 -15.87
CA TYR A 87 -7.58 -1.09 -14.83
C TYR A 87 -8.93 -0.96 -14.11
N VAL A 88 -9.37 -2.05 -13.46
CA VAL A 88 -10.59 -2.08 -12.66
C VAL A 88 -10.23 -2.05 -11.18
N HIS A 89 -10.85 -1.12 -10.45
CA HIS A 89 -10.89 -1.11 -9.00
C HIS A 89 -12.31 -1.47 -8.55
N ALA A 90 -12.49 -2.72 -8.13
CA ALA A 90 -13.74 -3.29 -7.67
C ALA A 90 -13.90 -3.07 -6.16
N ILE A 91 -15.11 -2.68 -5.74
CA ILE A 91 -15.49 -2.50 -4.34
C ILE A 91 -16.73 -3.32 -4.10
N LEU A 92 -16.65 -4.30 -3.20
CA LEU A 92 -17.77 -5.15 -2.82
C LEU A 92 -18.49 -4.57 -1.61
N ASN A 93 -19.79 -4.33 -1.75
CA ASN A 93 -20.66 -3.90 -0.67
C ASN A 93 -21.72 -4.97 -0.42
N VAL A 94 -21.87 -5.35 0.84
CA VAL A 94 -22.73 -6.43 1.33
C VAL A 94 -23.48 -5.97 2.56
N ASP A 95 -24.62 -6.58 2.84
CA ASP A 95 -25.41 -6.31 4.03
C ASP A 95 -24.91 -7.12 5.24
N VAL A 96 -23.61 -7.02 5.51
CA VAL A 96 -22.97 -7.57 6.73
C VAL A 96 -22.56 -6.38 7.60
N PRO A 97 -23.02 -6.30 8.86
CA PRO A 97 -22.67 -5.18 9.73
C PRO A 97 -21.16 -5.08 9.98
N GLN A 98 -20.60 -3.90 9.69
CA GLN A 98 -19.22 -3.57 10.08
C GLN A 98 -19.13 -3.36 11.60
N ARG A 99 -17.93 -3.54 12.18
CA ARG A 99 -17.69 -3.22 13.60
C ARG A 99 -17.72 -1.71 13.78
N HIS A 100 -17.05 -1.00 12.88
CA HIS A 100 -17.04 0.46 12.85
C HIS A 100 -17.27 0.98 11.43
N LYS A 101 -17.85 2.18 11.32
CA LYS A 101 -18.09 2.84 10.01
C LYS A 101 -16.80 3.15 9.25
N GLN A 102 -15.69 3.19 9.97
CA GLN A 102 -14.35 3.42 9.46
C GLN A 102 -13.70 2.13 8.92
N ASP A 103 -14.37 0.97 9.04
CA ASP A 103 -13.88 -0.27 8.46
C ASP A 103 -13.81 -0.14 6.93
N PRO A 104 -12.66 -0.45 6.32
CA PRO A 104 -12.53 -0.45 4.88
C PRO A 104 -13.47 -1.48 4.24
N PHE A 105 -14.02 -1.15 3.09
CA PHE A 105 -14.72 -2.12 2.25
C PHE A 105 -13.72 -3.11 1.64
N LEU A 106 -14.19 -4.31 1.31
CA LEU A 106 -13.40 -5.24 0.50
C LEU A 106 -13.21 -4.66 -0.90
N THR A 107 -11.97 -4.67 -1.36
CA THR A 107 -11.59 -4.09 -2.65
C THR A 107 -10.64 -5.01 -3.38
N PHE A 108 -10.79 -5.05 -4.70
CA PHE A 108 -9.91 -5.78 -5.59
C PHE A 108 -9.47 -4.89 -6.74
N ARG A 109 -8.24 -5.08 -7.21
CA ARG A 109 -7.68 -4.32 -8.33
C ARG A 109 -7.10 -5.29 -9.35
N THR A 110 -7.50 -5.14 -10.61
CA THR A 110 -6.89 -5.87 -11.72
C THR A 110 -5.52 -5.26 -12.06
N PRO A 111 -4.62 -6.04 -12.67
CA PRO A 111 -3.45 -5.46 -13.34
C PRO A 111 -3.86 -4.40 -14.37
N THR A 112 -2.96 -3.45 -14.60
CA THR A 112 -3.10 -2.43 -15.63
C THR A 112 -2.73 -3.01 -16.98
N ILE A 113 -3.61 -2.89 -17.98
CA ILE A 113 -3.28 -3.24 -19.37
C ILE A 113 -2.92 -1.95 -20.10
N ARG A 114 -1.70 -1.88 -20.61
CA ARG A 114 -1.15 -0.65 -21.20
C ARG A 114 -1.63 -0.46 -22.64
N LYS A 115 -1.89 0.80 -23.00
CA LYS A 115 -2.18 1.31 -24.33
C LYS A 115 -3.23 0.50 -25.07
N ASN A 116 -4.30 0.12 -24.38
CA ASN A 116 -5.35 -0.71 -24.93
C ASN A 116 -6.73 -0.31 -24.40
N ARG A 117 -7.61 0.12 -25.31
CA ARG A 117 -9.00 0.51 -25.01
C ARG A 117 -9.96 -0.68 -24.97
N ASP A 118 -9.49 -1.85 -25.38
CA ASP A 118 -10.18 -3.14 -25.32
C ASP A 118 -9.34 -4.11 -24.48
N PRO A 119 -9.07 -3.78 -23.19
CA PRO A 119 -8.17 -4.56 -22.35
C PRO A 119 -8.77 -5.94 -22.03
N VAL A 120 -7.93 -6.95 -22.00
CA VAL A 120 -8.26 -8.29 -21.51
C VAL A 120 -7.50 -8.48 -20.20
N TRP A 121 -8.23 -8.56 -19.09
CA TRP A 121 -7.65 -8.70 -17.74
C TRP A 121 -7.64 -10.14 -17.25
N GLU A 122 -8.69 -10.92 -17.56
CA GLU A 122 -8.91 -12.30 -17.07
C GLU A 122 -8.53 -12.49 -15.58
N SER A 123 -8.92 -11.53 -14.76
CA SER A 123 -8.54 -11.50 -13.34
C SER A 123 -9.66 -12.07 -12.48
N GLU A 124 -9.31 -12.97 -11.57
CA GLU A 124 -10.26 -13.60 -10.66
C GLU A 124 -10.14 -13.05 -9.24
N TRP A 125 -11.26 -12.99 -8.53
CA TRP A 125 -11.34 -12.62 -7.13
C TRP A 125 -12.38 -13.49 -6.43
N ILE A 126 -11.94 -14.32 -5.49
CA ILE A 126 -12.78 -15.24 -4.74
C ILE A 126 -13.00 -14.67 -3.35
N VAL A 127 -14.28 -14.47 -3.00
CA VAL A 127 -14.71 -13.87 -1.73
C VAL A 127 -15.65 -14.83 -1.02
N ALA A 128 -15.36 -15.08 0.25
CA ALA A 128 -16.18 -15.91 1.12
C ALA A 128 -17.14 -15.07 1.98
N ASN A 129 -18.20 -15.72 2.48
CA ASN A 129 -19.22 -15.15 3.36
C ASN A 129 -20.05 -14.01 2.74
N VAL A 130 -20.27 -14.01 1.42
CA VAL A 130 -21.24 -13.09 0.81
C VAL A 130 -22.65 -13.47 1.27
N PRO A 131 -23.45 -12.56 1.86
CA PRO A 131 -24.72 -12.92 2.49
C PRO A 131 -25.79 -13.33 1.45
N ALA A 132 -26.80 -14.07 1.91
CA ALA A 132 -27.93 -14.49 1.07
C ALA A 132 -28.78 -13.31 0.56
N SER A 133 -28.71 -12.15 1.21
CA SER A 133 -29.33 -10.89 0.75
C SER A 133 -28.64 -10.28 -0.47
N GLY A 134 -27.57 -10.91 -0.97
CA GLY A 134 -26.88 -10.51 -2.18
C GLY A 134 -25.80 -9.46 -1.95
N PHE A 135 -25.45 -8.73 -3.00
CA PHE A 135 -24.33 -7.80 -2.98
C PHE A 135 -24.47 -6.70 -4.04
N ARG A 136 -23.68 -5.64 -3.84
CA ARG A 136 -23.44 -4.58 -4.81
C ARG A 136 -21.95 -4.49 -5.10
N LEU A 137 -21.55 -4.85 -6.31
CA LEU A 137 -20.19 -4.69 -6.78
C LEU A 137 -20.08 -3.40 -7.59
N LYS A 138 -19.30 -2.45 -7.08
CA LYS A 138 -18.98 -1.20 -7.77
C LYS A 138 -17.61 -1.31 -8.41
N CYS A 139 -17.56 -1.40 -9.73
CA CYS A 139 -16.33 -1.41 -10.50
C CYS A 139 -16.04 0.01 -10.98
N ARG A 140 -14.92 0.59 -10.52
CA ARG A 140 -14.42 1.87 -11.01
C ARG A 140 -13.33 1.58 -12.03
N ILE A 141 -13.46 2.14 -13.22
CA ILE A 141 -12.49 1.96 -14.28
C ILE A 141 -11.67 3.24 -14.34
N PHE A 142 -10.37 3.08 -14.27
CA PHE A 142 -9.39 4.15 -14.23
C PHE A 142 -8.40 3.98 -15.38
N ASP A 143 -7.81 5.09 -15.79
CA ASP A 143 -6.63 5.17 -16.63
C ASP A 143 -5.42 5.36 -15.71
N GLU A 144 -4.40 4.51 -15.82
CA GLU A 144 -3.20 4.61 -14.99
C GLU A 144 -2.25 5.66 -15.56
N ASP A 145 -2.13 6.80 -14.88
CA ASP A 145 -1.27 7.91 -15.29
C ASP A 145 0.03 7.92 -14.48
N ALA A 146 1.17 7.90 -15.17
CA ALA A 146 2.48 7.74 -14.54
C ALA A 146 2.96 8.91 -13.64
N ALA A 147 2.37 10.11 -13.82
CA ALA A 147 2.87 11.35 -13.23
C ALA A 147 1.87 12.06 -12.29
N ASP A 148 0.59 11.69 -12.30
CA ASP A 148 -0.49 12.38 -11.56
C ASP A 148 -1.52 11.36 -11.02
N HIS A 149 -2.66 11.85 -10.53
CA HIS A 149 -3.79 11.04 -10.09
C HIS A 149 -4.52 10.39 -11.27
N ASP A 150 -4.66 9.06 -11.23
CA ASP A 150 -5.37 8.24 -12.22
C ASP A 150 -6.71 8.84 -12.69
N ASP A 151 -6.84 9.03 -14.01
CA ASP A 151 -8.04 9.58 -14.61
C ASP A 151 -9.19 8.55 -14.62
N LYS A 152 -10.30 8.89 -13.95
CA LYS A 152 -11.47 8.00 -13.90
C LYS A 152 -12.17 7.93 -15.26
N LEU A 153 -12.14 6.76 -15.89
CA LEU A 153 -12.80 6.46 -17.16
C LEU A 153 -14.30 6.22 -17.02
N GLY A 154 -14.76 5.68 -15.90
CA GLY A 154 -16.19 5.50 -15.61
C GLY A 154 -16.48 4.49 -14.50
N ASN A 155 -17.77 4.20 -14.27
CA ASN A 155 -18.18 3.20 -13.28
C ASN A 155 -19.13 2.16 -13.90
N VAL A 156 -19.01 0.93 -13.45
CA VAL A 156 -19.94 -0.18 -13.65
C VAL A 156 -20.50 -0.61 -12.30
N TYR A 157 -21.78 -0.99 -12.28
CA TYR A 157 -22.47 -1.45 -11.08
C TYR A 157 -23.12 -2.79 -11.40
N VAL A 158 -22.77 -3.81 -10.62
CA VAL A 158 -23.44 -5.11 -10.60
C VAL A 158 -24.20 -5.20 -9.29
N GLN A 159 -25.49 -5.53 -9.38
CA GLN A 159 -26.38 -5.69 -8.23
C GLN A 159 -27.02 -7.07 -8.32
N VAL A 160 -26.92 -7.83 -7.25
CA VAL A 160 -27.63 -9.10 -7.07
C VAL A 160 -28.39 -8.97 -5.76
N ASP A 161 -29.72 -9.15 -5.81
CA ASP A 161 -30.60 -8.88 -4.67
C ASP A 161 -30.88 -10.12 -3.81
N SER A 162 -30.55 -11.31 -4.29
CA SER A 162 -30.63 -12.54 -3.49
C SER A 162 -29.71 -13.62 -4.03
N ILE A 163 -29.13 -14.42 -3.13
CA ILE A 163 -28.33 -15.59 -3.43
C ILE A 163 -28.91 -16.77 -2.65
N ASN A 164 -29.19 -17.85 -3.36
CA ASN A 164 -29.67 -19.10 -2.80
C ASN A 164 -28.81 -20.28 -3.31
N SER A 165 -29.06 -21.48 -2.81
CA SER A 165 -28.30 -22.69 -3.18
C SER A 165 -28.43 -23.09 -4.65
N GLN A 166 -29.45 -22.63 -5.37
CA GLN A 166 -29.65 -22.88 -6.79
C GLN A 166 -29.07 -21.78 -7.67
N TRP A 167 -28.66 -20.65 -7.09
CA TRP A 167 -28.08 -19.54 -7.81
C TRP A 167 -26.65 -19.86 -8.23
N THR A 168 -26.44 -20.15 -9.51
CA THR A 168 -25.12 -20.47 -10.08
C THR A 168 -24.31 -19.22 -10.43
N GLY A 169 -24.95 -18.05 -10.42
CA GLY A 169 -24.38 -16.80 -10.92
C GLY A 169 -24.61 -16.58 -12.42
N PHE A 170 -23.79 -15.75 -13.04
CA PHE A 170 -23.86 -15.40 -14.47
C PHE A 170 -22.47 -15.40 -15.10
N ARG A 171 -22.41 -15.70 -16.40
CA ARG A 171 -21.15 -15.78 -17.16
C ARG A 171 -21.14 -14.76 -18.29
N GLU A 172 -19.98 -14.13 -18.47
CA GLU A 172 -19.66 -13.13 -19.49
C GLU A 172 -20.76 -12.08 -19.69
N GLN A 173 -21.33 -11.57 -18.60
CA GLN A 173 -22.37 -10.56 -18.69
C GLN A 173 -21.76 -9.19 -18.98
N THR A 174 -22.35 -8.50 -19.95
CA THR A 174 -21.93 -7.17 -20.38
C THR A 174 -22.61 -6.08 -19.55
N PHE A 175 -21.80 -5.21 -18.94
CA PHE A 175 -22.28 -4.06 -18.18
C PHE A 175 -21.84 -2.75 -18.81
N LYS A 176 -22.82 -1.88 -19.10
CA LYS A 176 -22.56 -0.56 -19.72
C LYS A 176 -21.84 0.37 -18.75
N LEU A 177 -20.78 1.01 -19.23
CA LEU A 177 -19.99 1.99 -18.49
C LEU A 177 -20.77 3.29 -18.33
N LYS A 178 -20.99 3.74 -17.10
CA LYS A 178 -21.62 5.04 -16.81
C LYS A 178 -20.57 6.15 -16.91
N LYS A 179 -20.58 6.87 -18.03
CA LYS A 179 -19.65 7.99 -18.34
C LYS A 179 -19.92 9.29 -17.55
N ARG A 180 -21.10 9.46 -16.94
CA ARG A 180 -21.46 10.67 -16.17
C ARG A 180 -20.60 10.87 -14.90
N THR A 181 -19.90 9.83 -14.47
CA THR A 181 -19.00 9.85 -13.32
C THR A 181 -17.53 9.89 -13.70
N SER A 182 -17.21 10.03 -14.98
CA SER A 182 -15.84 10.11 -15.50
C SER A 182 -15.21 11.47 -15.22
N SER A 183 -13.88 11.54 -15.23
CA SER A 183 -13.13 12.80 -15.12
C SER A 183 -13.57 13.79 -16.21
N LYS A 184 -13.61 15.09 -15.88
CA LYS A 184 -13.98 16.14 -16.86
C LYS A 184 -13.06 16.13 -18.09
N ARG A 185 -11.80 15.73 -17.89
CA ARG A 185 -10.79 15.52 -18.94
C ARG A 185 -11.25 14.47 -19.95
N VAL A 186 -11.54 13.27 -19.47
CA VAL A 186 -12.05 12.13 -20.27
C VAL A 186 -13.32 12.48 -21.05
N TYR A 187 -14.24 13.26 -20.46
CA TYR A 187 -15.46 13.69 -21.16
C TYR A 187 -15.17 14.67 -22.30
N LEU A 188 -14.25 15.63 -22.10
CA LEU A 188 -13.83 16.57 -23.13
C LEU A 188 -13.11 15.85 -24.28
N PHE A 189 -12.25 14.88 -23.96
CA PHE A 189 -11.49 14.10 -24.94
C PHE A 189 -12.35 13.09 -25.69
N GLY A 190 -13.28 12.42 -25.01
CA GLY A 190 -14.21 11.47 -25.63
C GLY A 190 -15.05 12.09 -26.74
N ASN A 191 -15.39 13.39 -26.63
CA ASN A 191 -16.13 14.12 -27.66
C ASN A 191 -15.29 14.48 -28.89
N ILE A 192 -13.98 14.69 -28.73
CA ILE A 192 -13.07 15.00 -29.84
C ILE A 192 -12.68 13.72 -30.58
N ALA A 193 -12.39 12.64 -29.84
CA ALA A 193 -12.02 11.34 -30.40
C ALA A 193 -13.19 10.65 -31.13
N SER A 194 -14.43 10.83 -30.67
CA SER A 194 -15.63 10.27 -31.34
C SER A 194 -15.88 10.91 -32.72
N ILE A 195 -15.57 12.20 -32.88
CA ILE A 195 -15.67 12.92 -34.15
C ILE A 195 -14.60 12.43 -35.14
N ALA A 196 -13.40 12.12 -34.66
CA ALA A 196 -12.28 11.69 -35.51
C ALA A 196 -12.38 10.22 -35.97
N SER A 197 -13.00 9.33 -35.16
CA SER A 197 -12.86 7.88 -35.34
C SER A 197 -13.96 7.16 -36.16
N ARG A 198 -15.04 7.84 -36.59
CA ARG A 198 -16.13 7.27 -37.43
C ARG A 198 -16.67 5.89 -37.00
N ARG A 199 -16.50 5.46 -35.75
CA ARG A 199 -17.03 4.18 -35.22
C ARG A 199 -18.43 4.41 -34.64
N PHE A 200 -19.43 3.74 -35.22
CA PHE A 200 -20.86 3.96 -34.96
C PHE A 200 -21.44 3.15 -33.78
N ASP A 201 -20.68 2.25 -33.14
CA ASP A 201 -21.10 1.65 -31.86
C ASP A 201 -20.28 2.22 -30.68
N THR A 202 -20.90 3.10 -29.91
CA THR A 202 -20.26 4.07 -29.00
C THR A 202 -20.35 3.70 -27.51
N SER A 203 -20.95 2.54 -27.20
CA SER A 203 -21.22 2.15 -25.82
C SER A 203 -20.06 1.37 -25.19
N ALA A 204 -19.26 2.07 -24.39
CA ALA A 204 -18.21 1.46 -23.58
C ALA A 204 -18.83 0.49 -22.56
N HIS A 205 -18.27 -0.70 -22.43
CA HIS A 205 -18.77 -1.72 -21.49
C HIS A 205 -17.65 -2.58 -20.90
N VAL A 206 -17.98 -3.28 -19.82
CA VAL A 206 -17.10 -4.23 -19.14
C VAL A 206 -17.81 -5.56 -19.06
N VAL A 207 -17.09 -6.65 -19.34
CA VAL A 207 -17.59 -8.02 -19.29
C VAL A 207 -17.13 -8.67 -17.98
N ILE A 208 -18.09 -9.13 -17.18
CA ILE A 208 -17.87 -9.69 -15.84
C ILE A 208 -18.64 -11.00 -15.70
N SER A 209 -18.05 -11.99 -15.05
CA SER A 209 -18.74 -13.20 -14.57
C SER A 209 -18.78 -13.21 -13.05
N VAL A 210 -19.83 -13.80 -12.48
CA VAL A 210 -19.89 -14.16 -11.07
C VAL A 210 -20.36 -15.59 -10.99
N GLU A 211 -19.60 -16.44 -10.31
CA GLU A 211 -19.92 -17.84 -10.12
C GLU A 211 -20.08 -18.13 -8.62
N CYS A 212 -21.14 -18.86 -8.26
CA CYS A 212 -21.35 -19.32 -6.89
C CYS A 212 -20.62 -20.65 -6.69
N LEU A 213 -19.58 -20.67 -5.86
CA LEU A 213 -18.81 -21.87 -5.53
C LEU A 213 -19.47 -22.73 -4.44
N GLY A 214 -20.58 -22.25 -3.86
CA GLY A 214 -21.35 -22.92 -2.83
C GLY A 214 -21.40 -22.16 -1.52
N ARG A 215 -21.92 -22.82 -0.47
CA ARG A 215 -21.95 -22.26 0.88
C ARG A 215 -20.54 -22.18 1.46
N THR A 216 -20.23 -21.07 2.11
CA THR A 216 -18.95 -20.88 2.79
C THR A 216 -18.87 -21.88 3.95
N PRO A 217 -17.78 -22.66 4.06
CA PRO A 217 -17.60 -23.57 5.19
C PRO A 217 -17.51 -22.84 6.53
N GLY A 218 -18.02 -23.47 7.59
CA GLY A 218 -17.97 -22.96 8.96
C GLY A 218 -19.25 -22.24 9.40
N ASP A 219 -19.25 -21.79 10.66
CA ASP A 219 -20.45 -21.23 11.33
C ASP A 219 -20.43 -19.70 11.46
N ASN A 220 -19.31 -19.06 11.10
CA ASN A 220 -19.14 -17.62 11.23
C ASN A 220 -19.34 -16.91 9.89
N GLY A 221 -20.52 -16.32 9.68
CA GLY A 221 -20.81 -15.47 8.52
C GLY A 221 -20.57 -13.97 8.72
N ALA A 222 -20.03 -13.57 9.88
CA ALA A 222 -20.00 -12.17 10.27
C ALA A 222 -18.84 -11.36 9.67
N GLN A 223 -17.91 -12.04 9.00
CA GLN A 223 -16.77 -11.45 8.33
C GLN A 223 -16.74 -11.93 6.88
N VAL A 224 -16.78 -10.99 5.95
CA VAL A 224 -16.52 -11.22 4.53
C VAL A 224 -15.03 -11.03 4.28
N TYR A 225 -14.41 -11.92 3.50
CA TYR A 225 -12.96 -11.92 3.30
C TYR A 225 -12.56 -12.48 1.95
N THR A 226 -11.40 -12.03 1.44
CA THR A 226 -10.77 -12.58 0.24
C THR A 226 -10.17 -13.97 0.53
N VAL A 227 -10.57 -14.97 -0.26
CA VAL A 227 -10.04 -16.35 -0.19
C VAL A 227 -8.82 -16.50 -1.10
N GLY A 228 -8.85 -15.87 -2.27
CA GLY A 228 -7.80 -15.97 -3.28
C GLY A 228 -8.25 -15.35 -4.60
N PRO A 229 -7.45 -15.47 -5.67
CA PRO A 229 -6.09 -16.02 -5.67
C PRO A 229 -5.14 -15.18 -4.80
N ASN A 230 -4.02 -15.77 -4.40
CA ASN A 230 -2.92 -15.07 -3.73
C ASN A 230 -2.11 -14.28 -4.76
N TYR A 231 -2.62 -13.10 -5.12
CA TYR A 231 -1.93 -12.16 -6.01
C TYR A 231 -0.92 -11.30 -5.26
N TRP A 232 0.10 -10.84 -5.96
CA TRP A 232 1.12 -9.96 -5.42
C TRP A 232 1.53 -8.88 -6.42
N PHE A 233 2.04 -7.78 -5.89
CA PHE A 233 2.61 -6.67 -6.64
C PHE A 233 3.95 -6.28 -6.04
N LYS A 234 4.94 -6.08 -6.92
CA LYS A 234 6.26 -5.55 -6.58
C LYS A 234 6.44 -4.22 -7.29
N HIS A 235 6.45 -3.16 -6.50
CA HIS A 235 6.58 -1.79 -6.97
C HIS A 235 8.02 -1.32 -6.83
N PHE A 236 8.47 -0.54 -7.81
CA PHE A 236 9.77 0.11 -7.80
C PHE A 236 9.57 1.61 -7.63
N SER A 237 10.21 2.21 -6.62
CA SER A 237 10.13 3.66 -6.43
C SER A 237 11.47 4.33 -6.73
N PRO A 238 11.55 5.15 -7.80
CA PRO A 238 12.80 5.85 -8.18
C PRO A 238 13.18 6.99 -7.25
N LEU A 239 12.29 7.41 -6.35
CA LEU A 239 12.37 8.70 -5.67
C LEU A 239 13.15 8.69 -4.35
N ILE A 240 13.33 7.53 -3.73
CA ILE A 240 13.93 7.48 -2.39
C ILE A 240 15.45 7.45 -2.45
N GLY A 241 16.06 6.98 -3.55
CA GLY A 241 17.53 6.93 -3.60
C GLY A 241 18.25 8.27 -3.70
N ARG A 242 17.56 9.36 -4.12
CA ARG A 242 18.17 10.71 -4.17
C ARG A 242 18.31 11.36 -2.78
N LEU A 243 17.50 10.95 -1.81
CA LEU A 243 17.59 11.44 -0.41
C LEU A 243 18.74 10.77 0.38
N VAL A 244 19.39 9.78 -0.23
CA VAL A 244 19.97 8.65 0.48
C VAL A 244 21.42 8.38 0.09
N GLY A 245 21.90 8.95 -1.02
CA GLY A 245 23.32 8.97 -1.34
C GLY A 245 23.95 7.61 -1.67
N THR A 246 23.16 6.54 -1.82
CA THR A 246 23.64 5.27 -2.36
C THR A 246 23.72 5.37 -3.88
N LYS A 247 24.91 5.75 -4.37
CA LYS A 247 25.21 5.81 -5.79
C LYS A 247 25.70 4.44 -6.27
N ASP A 248 24.89 3.76 -7.08
CA ASP A 248 25.40 2.76 -8.02
C ASP A 248 25.43 3.40 -9.41
N GLU A 249 26.62 3.76 -9.87
CA GLU A 249 26.87 4.35 -11.18
C GLU A 249 27.07 3.23 -12.21
N VAL A 250 26.11 3.05 -13.12
CA VAL A 250 26.32 2.20 -14.30
C VAL A 250 26.51 3.12 -15.50
N GLN A 251 27.68 3.06 -16.12
CA GLN A 251 27.97 3.78 -17.36
C GLN A 251 27.28 3.08 -18.53
N THR A 252 26.40 3.78 -19.22
CA THR A 252 25.88 3.36 -20.53
C THR A 252 26.97 3.56 -21.58
N GLN A 253 27.07 2.64 -22.56
CA GLN A 253 28.12 2.63 -23.59
C GLN A 253 28.22 3.91 -24.46
N ASP A 254 27.24 4.82 -24.40
CA ASP A 254 27.19 6.05 -25.21
C ASP A 254 27.53 7.36 -24.47
N GLY A 255 28.11 7.30 -23.27
CA GLY A 255 28.81 8.44 -22.66
C GLY A 255 27.97 9.71 -22.40
N LYS A 256 26.64 9.67 -22.51
CA LYS A 256 25.80 10.88 -22.47
C LYS A 256 24.79 11.02 -21.33
N LYS A 257 24.74 10.09 -20.36
CA LYS A 257 24.02 10.30 -19.07
C LYS A 257 24.37 9.17 -18.10
N THR A 258 24.82 9.52 -16.89
CA THR A 258 24.96 8.58 -15.77
C THR A 258 23.57 8.36 -15.15
N ILE A 259 22.99 7.18 -15.37
CA ILE A 259 21.72 6.79 -14.76
C ILE A 259 22.03 6.16 -13.41
N SER A 260 21.56 6.79 -12.34
CA SER A 260 21.71 6.25 -10.99
C SER A 260 20.57 5.26 -10.71
N ARG A 261 20.93 3.99 -10.47
CA ARG A 261 19.96 2.93 -10.18
C ARG A 261 19.59 2.95 -8.71
N TYR A 262 18.41 3.48 -8.39
CA TYR A 262 17.88 3.50 -7.04
C TYR A 262 16.73 2.48 -6.92
N ASN A 263 16.97 1.33 -6.28
CA ASN A 263 16.01 0.22 -6.26
C ASN A 263 15.28 0.10 -4.91
N PHE A 264 14.43 1.08 -4.58
CA PHE A 264 13.48 0.90 -3.47
C PHE A 264 12.34 -0.02 -3.92
N GLN A 265 12.11 -1.08 -3.15
CA GLN A 265 11.08 -2.08 -3.42
C GLN A 265 9.97 -2.01 -2.38
N ALA A 266 8.73 -1.91 -2.86
CA ALA A 266 7.55 -2.04 -2.03
C ALA A 266 6.72 -3.22 -2.49
N ILE A 267 6.34 -4.07 -1.54
CA ILE A 267 5.68 -5.34 -1.82
C ILE A 267 4.25 -5.29 -1.28
N GLN A 268 3.33 -5.86 -2.05
CA GLN A 268 1.98 -6.20 -1.62
C GLN A 268 1.74 -7.68 -1.93
N ILE A 269 1.26 -8.45 -0.95
CA ILE A 269 0.84 -9.83 -1.13
C ILE A 269 -0.57 -9.96 -0.56
N GLN A 270 -1.51 -10.45 -1.35
CA GLN A 270 -2.83 -10.83 -0.85
C GLN A 270 -2.74 -12.21 -0.21
N LEU A 271 -2.89 -12.28 1.10
CA LEU A 271 -2.95 -13.54 1.84
C LEU A 271 -4.38 -14.08 1.83
N LYS A 272 -4.51 -15.40 1.96
CA LYS A 272 -5.79 -16.08 2.09
C LYS A 272 -6.38 -15.77 3.47
N GLY A 273 -7.59 -15.24 3.47
CA GLY A 273 -8.38 -14.99 4.68
C GLY A 273 -9.10 -16.24 5.21
N PRO A 274 -9.87 -16.08 6.30
CA PRO A 274 -10.06 -14.83 7.02
C PRO A 274 -8.85 -14.48 7.89
N VAL A 275 -8.58 -13.19 8.03
CA VAL A 275 -7.72 -12.71 9.12
C VAL A 275 -8.46 -12.96 10.44
N PRO A 276 -7.82 -13.52 11.48
CA PRO A 276 -8.48 -13.76 12.78
C PRO A 276 -9.17 -12.50 13.32
N ALA A 277 -10.38 -12.66 13.84
CA ALA A 277 -11.26 -11.55 14.22
C ALA A 277 -10.65 -10.64 15.30
N GLU A 278 -9.81 -11.22 16.16
CA GLU A 278 -9.11 -10.57 17.26
C GLU A 278 -7.95 -9.69 16.79
N LEU A 279 -7.44 -9.91 15.57
CA LEU A 279 -6.45 -9.02 14.98
C LEU A 279 -7.17 -7.77 14.47
N TYR A 280 -7.45 -6.84 15.38
CA TYR A 280 -8.19 -5.62 15.12
C TYR A 280 -7.65 -4.46 15.94
N HIS A 281 -6.99 -3.53 15.25
CA HIS A 281 -6.25 -2.46 15.89
C HIS A 281 -6.53 -1.12 15.21
N ARG A 282 -6.94 -0.14 16.01
CA ARG A 282 -7.09 1.26 15.63
C ARG A 282 -5.76 1.99 15.76
N TYR A 283 -5.51 2.98 14.91
CA TYR A 283 -4.37 3.88 15.12
C TYR A 283 -4.43 4.56 16.51
N VAL A 284 -3.26 4.88 17.06
CA VAL A 284 -3.08 5.49 18.38
C VAL A 284 -2.97 7.01 18.27
N GLU A 285 -3.80 7.74 19.01
CA GLU A 285 -3.84 9.20 19.08
C GLU A 285 -2.85 9.73 20.13
N PHE A 286 -1.54 9.57 19.89
CA PHE A 286 -0.53 10.04 20.84
C PHE A 286 -0.27 11.56 20.80
N LYS A 287 -0.68 12.27 19.74
CA LYS A 287 -0.71 13.74 19.65
C LYS A 287 -2.03 14.21 19.00
N PRO A 288 -2.62 15.35 19.39
CA PRO A 288 -3.89 15.85 18.82
C PRO A 288 -3.88 16.04 17.30
N PHE A 289 -2.72 16.33 16.70
CA PHE A 289 -2.60 16.47 15.24
C PHE A 289 -2.85 15.15 14.50
N ILE A 290 -2.61 14.00 15.15
CA ILE A 290 -2.75 12.66 14.57
C ILE A 290 -4.21 12.32 14.33
N ALA A 291 -5.09 12.65 15.26
CA ALA A 291 -6.52 12.53 15.06
C ALA A 291 -6.94 13.30 13.79
N GLY A 292 -6.39 14.50 13.57
CA GLY A 292 -6.61 15.29 12.36
C GLY A 292 -6.16 14.62 11.05
N MET A 293 -5.14 13.75 11.09
CA MET A 293 -4.64 13.01 9.93
C MET A 293 -5.59 11.92 9.44
N PHE A 294 -6.24 11.24 10.37
CA PHE A 294 -7.11 10.10 10.09
C PHE A 294 -8.58 10.51 9.93
N THR A 295 -8.99 11.63 10.53
CA THR A 295 -10.41 12.01 10.60
C THR A 295 -10.80 13.16 9.66
N SER A 296 -9.84 13.90 9.06
CA SER A 296 -10.07 14.94 8.03
C SER A 296 -11.07 16.06 8.41
N HIS A 297 -11.38 16.22 9.69
CA HIS A 297 -12.41 17.16 10.16
C HIS A 297 -12.00 18.63 10.05
N THR A 298 -10.69 18.93 10.08
CA THR A 298 -10.15 20.29 9.96
C THR A 298 -9.51 20.53 8.58
N LEU A 299 -9.39 21.79 8.15
CA LEU A 299 -8.72 22.13 6.88
C LEU A 299 -7.26 21.64 6.86
N ARG A 300 -6.52 21.83 7.96
CA ARG A 300 -5.15 21.29 8.15
C ARG A 300 -5.13 19.76 8.08
N GLY A 301 -6.10 19.10 8.71
CA GLY A 301 -6.26 17.65 8.65
C GLY A 301 -6.52 17.13 7.23
N ARG A 302 -7.35 17.82 6.43
CA ARG A 302 -7.60 17.45 5.02
C ARG A 302 -6.36 17.55 4.15
N ILE A 303 -5.56 18.60 4.33
CA ILE A 303 -4.31 18.78 3.58
C ILE A 303 -3.33 17.67 3.94
N LEU A 304 -3.17 17.39 5.23
CA LEU A 304 -2.25 16.38 5.73
C LEU A 304 -2.66 14.96 5.35
N ASN A 305 -3.95 14.64 5.48
CA ASN A 305 -4.53 13.39 5.01
C ASN A 305 -4.28 13.18 3.50
N ARG A 306 -4.51 14.21 2.68
CA ARG A 306 -4.21 14.15 1.24
C ARG A 306 -2.71 13.93 0.96
N ALA A 307 -1.84 14.60 1.69
CA ALA A 307 -0.39 14.44 1.54
C ALA A 307 0.07 13.01 1.89
N LEU A 308 -0.49 12.41 2.93
CA LEU A 308 -0.22 11.02 3.31
C LEU A 308 -0.70 10.02 2.28
N HIS A 309 -1.94 10.16 1.79
CA HIS A 309 -2.44 9.33 0.70
C HIS A 309 -1.53 9.46 -0.54
N HIS A 310 -1.08 10.67 -0.86
CA HIS A 310 -0.13 10.89 -1.94
C HIS A 310 1.22 10.19 -1.72
N GLN A 311 1.72 10.11 -0.48
CA GLN A 311 2.92 9.33 -0.18
C GLN A 311 2.71 7.83 -0.41
N HIS A 312 1.57 7.28 0.04
CA HIS A 312 1.20 5.89 -0.24
C HIS A 312 1.17 5.64 -1.75
N TYR A 313 0.44 6.47 -2.50
CA TYR A 313 0.33 6.31 -3.95
C TYR A 313 1.68 6.42 -4.65
N ARG A 314 2.62 7.25 -4.17
CA ARG A 314 3.96 7.34 -4.77
C ARG A 314 4.80 6.08 -4.56
N ILE A 315 4.60 5.35 -3.49
CA ILE A 315 5.35 4.12 -3.17
C ILE A 315 4.70 2.91 -3.83
N TYR A 316 3.37 2.83 -3.78
CA TYR A 316 2.56 1.75 -4.32
C TYR A 316 1.92 2.13 -5.67
N HIS A 317 2.60 2.97 -6.44
CA HIS A 317 2.17 3.38 -7.77
C HIS A 317 2.31 2.21 -8.75
N PHE A 318 1.42 2.09 -9.72
CA PHE A 318 1.50 1.07 -10.76
C PHE A 318 2.13 1.67 -12.01
N ASP A 319 3.45 1.58 -12.11
CA ASP A 319 4.20 1.98 -13.29
C ASP A 319 4.45 0.78 -14.23
N ARG A 320 5.20 1.00 -15.32
CA ARG A 320 5.58 -0.07 -16.25
C ARG A 320 6.55 -1.09 -15.66
N MET A 321 7.28 -0.70 -14.62
CA MET A 321 8.23 -1.55 -13.93
C MET A 321 7.54 -2.44 -12.90
N THR A 322 6.30 -2.12 -12.52
CA THR A 322 5.54 -2.85 -11.50
C THR A 322 5.32 -4.29 -11.96
N LEU A 323 5.92 -5.22 -11.22
CA LEU A 323 5.73 -6.65 -11.47
C LEU A 323 4.53 -7.15 -10.68
N ASN A 324 3.87 -8.15 -11.25
CA ASN A 324 2.74 -8.81 -10.61
C ASN A 324 2.75 -10.31 -10.92
N GLY A 325 2.06 -11.07 -10.08
CA GLY A 325 1.83 -12.49 -10.26
C GLY A 325 0.75 -12.98 -9.32
N GLN A 326 0.37 -14.24 -9.47
CA GLN A 326 -0.69 -14.86 -8.67
C GLN A 326 -0.46 -16.36 -8.48
N PHE A 327 -0.98 -16.87 -7.38
CA PHE A 327 -1.07 -18.30 -7.07
C PHE A 327 -2.51 -18.63 -6.68
N GLU A 328 -3.01 -19.82 -7.04
CA GLU A 328 -4.41 -20.20 -6.77
C GLU A 328 -4.70 -20.29 -5.27
N SER A 329 -3.73 -20.73 -4.49
CA SER A 329 -3.82 -20.92 -3.04
C SER A 329 -2.45 -20.82 -2.39
N PRO A 330 -2.35 -20.74 -1.04
CA PRO A 330 -1.07 -20.83 -0.35
C PRO A 330 -0.29 -22.08 -0.73
N CYS A 331 0.95 -21.89 -1.19
CA CYS A 331 1.82 -22.96 -1.67
C CYS A 331 3.30 -22.67 -1.37
N VAL A 332 4.16 -23.65 -1.64
CA VAL A 332 5.62 -23.53 -1.42
C VAL A 332 6.22 -22.47 -2.34
N GLU A 333 5.74 -22.36 -3.58
CA GLU A 333 6.20 -21.37 -4.56
C GLU A 333 5.85 -19.94 -4.15
N LEU A 334 4.68 -19.71 -3.53
CA LEU A 334 4.34 -18.41 -2.93
C LEU A 334 5.33 -18.06 -1.81
N THR A 335 5.74 -19.06 -1.02
CA THR A 335 6.71 -18.90 0.06
C THR A 335 8.11 -18.60 -0.48
N GLN A 336 8.53 -19.28 -1.53
CA GLN A 336 9.79 -19.00 -2.25
C GLN A 336 9.78 -17.59 -2.85
N ASN A 337 8.66 -17.17 -3.44
CA ASN A 337 8.49 -15.81 -3.96
C ASN A 337 8.53 -14.76 -2.83
N PHE A 338 7.94 -15.04 -1.67
CA PHE A 338 8.13 -14.19 -0.48
C PHE A 338 9.60 -14.12 -0.07
N LEU A 339 10.32 -15.26 -0.05
CA LEU A 339 11.75 -15.30 0.25
C LEU A 339 12.58 -14.52 -0.77
N GLU A 340 12.20 -14.52 -2.04
CA GLU A 340 12.83 -13.69 -3.08
C GLU A 340 12.66 -12.20 -2.78
N PHE A 341 11.45 -11.76 -2.39
CA PHE A 341 11.20 -10.35 -2.02
C PHE A 341 12.03 -9.87 -0.83
N VAL A 342 12.42 -10.78 0.05
CA VAL A 342 13.27 -10.51 1.23
C VAL A 342 14.71 -10.98 1.03
N HIS A 343 15.09 -11.25 -0.22
CA HIS A 343 16.44 -11.62 -0.65
C HIS A 343 17.02 -12.83 0.07
N TYR A 344 16.20 -13.83 0.42
CA TYR A 344 16.64 -15.09 1.04
C TYR A 344 17.59 -14.86 2.24
N ALA A 345 17.22 -13.92 3.11
CA ALA A 345 17.95 -13.50 4.31
C ALA A 345 19.34 -12.86 4.05
N GLN A 346 19.62 -12.38 2.84
CA GLN A 346 20.84 -11.65 2.51
C GLN A 346 20.74 -10.16 2.86
N GLY A 347 21.88 -9.51 3.07
CA GLY A 347 22.01 -8.07 3.27
C GLY A 347 21.65 -7.58 4.67
N GLY A 348 21.42 -8.48 5.64
CA GLY A 348 21.04 -8.11 7.00
C GLY A 348 19.79 -7.22 7.08
N ARG A 349 18.83 -7.44 6.18
CA ARG A 349 17.68 -6.55 5.96
C ARG A 349 16.61 -6.71 7.04
N ILE A 350 16.02 -5.58 7.41
CA ILE A 350 14.84 -5.50 8.28
C ILE A 350 13.74 -4.86 7.44
N PHE A 351 12.49 -5.25 7.64
CA PHE A 351 11.34 -4.77 6.89
C PHE A 351 10.27 -4.25 7.83
N THR A 352 9.63 -3.14 7.46
CA THR A 352 8.44 -2.63 8.15
C THR A 352 7.21 -3.13 7.41
N TYR A 353 6.20 -3.61 8.13
CA TYR A 353 5.01 -4.21 7.53
C TYR A 353 3.69 -3.71 8.12
N VAL A 354 2.63 -3.84 7.33
CA VAL A 354 1.22 -3.76 7.76
C VAL A 354 0.45 -4.92 7.15
N LEU A 355 -0.39 -5.55 7.97
CA LEU A 355 -1.42 -6.50 7.56
C LEU A 355 -2.79 -5.80 7.62
N THR A 356 -3.49 -5.70 6.49
CA THR A 356 -4.83 -5.11 6.43
C THR A 356 -5.91 -6.08 6.95
N LEU A 357 -7.11 -5.57 7.20
CA LEU A 357 -8.24 -6.41 7.65
C LEU A 357 -8.69 -7.46 6.62
N ASP A 358 -8.45 -7.21 5.33
CA ASP A 358 -8.72 -8.15 4.25
C ASP A 358 -7.51 -9.05 3.93
N GLY A 359 -6.47 -9.05 4.78
CA GLY A 359 -5.35 -9.98 4.63
C GLY A 359 -4.27 -9.55 3.62
N GLN A 360 -4.24 -8.28 3.21
CA GLN A 360 -3.14 -7.79 2.37
C GLN A 360 -1.92 -7.49 3.24
N PHE A 361 -0.83 -8.22 3.00
CA PHE A 361 0.46 -8.03 3.64
C PHE A 361 1.33 -7.08 2.81
N ARG A 362 1.65 -5.91 3.38
CA ARG A 362 2.38 -4.84 2.71
C ARG A 362 3.65 -4.54 3.47
N PHE A 363 4.79 -4.48 2.78
CA PHE A 363 6.06 -4.20 3.44
C PHE A 363 7.10 -3.57 2.51
N THR A 364 8.07 -2.88 3.12
CA THR A 364 9.29 -2.34 2.47
C THR A 364 10.48 -2.51 3.40
N GLU A 365 11.70 -2.49 2.86
CA GLU A 365 12.92 -2.50 3.68
C GLU A 365 13.03 -1.25 4.58
N THR A 366 13.46 -1.47 5.82
CA THR A 366 13.69 -0.47 6.85
C THR A 366 15.17 -0.07 6.87
N GLY A 367 15.42 1.23 6.73
CA GLY A 367 16.78 1.81 6.78
C GLY A 367 16.75 3.31 7.02
N LYS A 368 17.87 3.89 7.47
CA LYS A 368 18.04 5.35 7.58
C LYS A 368 18.00 5.98 6.19
N GLU A 369 18.54 5.23 5.23
CA GLU A 369 18.46 5.35 3.78
C GLU A 369 17.05 5.25 3.19
N PHE A 370 15.98 5.10 3.98
CA PHE A 370 14.60 5.09 3.46
C PHE A 370 13.69 6.02 4.27
N GLY A 371 14.29 6.92 5.05
CA GLY A 371 13.59 7.89 5.90
C GLY A 371 12.86 8.95 5.08
N ILE A 372 11.64 8.65 4.67
CA ILE A 372 10.67 9.68 4.30
C ILE A 372 10.16 10.29 5.61
N ASP A 373 10.92 11.26 6.14
CA ASP A 373 10.51 11.99 7.33
C ASP A 373 9.40 12.97 6.97
N LEU A 374 8.18 12.54 7.31
CA LEU A 374 7.18 13.44 7.86
C LEU A 374 6.23 12.68 8.80
N LEU A 375 5.90 11.39 8.54
CA LEU A 375 4.97 10.57 9.33
C LEU A 375 5.26 9.06 9.20
N SER A 376 5.00 8.28 10.27
CA SER A 376 5.35 6.85 10.45
C SER A 376 5.17 5.95 9.22
N LYS A 377 6.17 5.11 8.93
CA LYS A 377 6.19 4.12 7.83
C LYS A 377 4.93 3.23 7.80
N HIS A 378 4.39 2.87 8.95
CA HIS A 378 3.16 2.08 9.07
C HIS A 378 1.93 2.81 8.51
N THR A 379 1.83 4.12 8.73
CA THR A 379 0.75 4.95 8.19
C THR A 379 0.82 5.01 6.66
N MET A 380 2.03 5.03 6.10
CA MET A 380 2.25 4.95 4.67
C MET A 380 1.79 3.59 4.12
N HIS A 381 2.19 2.47 4.72
CA HIS A 381 1.78 1.13 4.27
C HIS A 381 0.27 0.91 4.37
N SER A 382 -0.38 1.42 5.42
CA SER A 382 -1.82 1.26 5.62
C SER A 382 -2.68 2.15 4.73
N ASN A 383 -2.08 3.04 3.92
CA ASN A 383 -2.79 4.10 3.21
C ASN A 383 -3.67 4.94 4.16
N VAL A 384 -3.15 5.25 5.36
CA VAL A 384 -3.88 5.99 6.40
C VAL A 384 -5.17 5.28 6.84
N SER A 385 -5.23 3.94 6.78
CA SER A 385 -6.38 3.20 7.27
C SER A 385 -6.54 3.39 8.78
N VAL A 386 -7.76 3.67 9.23
CA VAL A 386 -8.07 3.82 10.66
C VAL A 386 -7.87 2.51 11.40
N TYR A 387 -8.31 1.41 10.79
CA TYR A 387 -8.20 0.06 11.32
C TYR A 387 -7.32 -0.81 10.44
N ILE A 388 -6.50 -1.63 11.09
CA ILE A 388 -5.67 -2.66 10.47
C ILE A 388 -5.76 -3.95 11.29
N ALA A 389 -5.24 -5.04 10.74
CA ALA A 389 -5.16 -6.28 11.48
C ALA A 389 -3.96 -6.29 12.42
N TYR A 390 -2.77 -6.01 11.88
CA TYR A 390 -1.51 -6.04 12.63
C TYR A 390 -0.40 -5.27 11.90
N SER A 391 0.68 -4.92 12.60
CA SER A 391 1.81 -4.19 12.03
C SER A 391 3.05 -4.24 12.93
N GLY A 392 4.23 -4.07 12.35
CA GLY A 392 5.49 -3.99 13.08
C GLY A 392 6.68 -4.08 12.13
N GLU A 393 7.74 -4.73 12.59
CA GLU A 393 8.91 -5.06 11.81
C GLU A 393 9.15 -6.57 11.74
N PHE A 394 9.90 -7.00 10.72
CA PHE A 394 10.33 -8.39 10.60
C PHE A 394 11.69 -8.49 9.90
N PHE A 395 12.33 -9.64 10.05
CA PHE A 395 13.50 -10.04 9.25
C PHE A 395 13.54 -11.56 9.11
N VAL A 396 14.29 -12.04 8.12
CA VAL A 396 14.49 -13.47 7.89
C VAL A 396 15.92 -13.85 8.22
N ARG A 397 16.13 -15.06 8.75
CA ARG A 397 17.44 -15.67 8.97
C ARG A 397 17.49 -17.07 8.40
N ARG A 398 18.69 -17.49 7.99
CA ARG A 398 18.95 -18.91 7.69
C ARG A 398 19.05 -19.70 8.98
N ARG A 399 18.38 -20.85 9.02
CA ARG A 399 18.48 -21.80 10.11
C ARG A 399 19.82 -22.51 10.04
N LYS A 400 20.52 -22.61 11.17
CA LYS A 400 21.69 -23.49 11.28
C LYS A 400 21.17 -24.92 11.25
N ARG A 401 21.45 -25.69 10.19
CA ARG A 401 21.24 -27.15 10.25
C ARG A 401 22.08 -27.68 11.41
N HIS A 402 21.45 -28.33 12.38
CA HIS A 402 22.18 -29.35 13.12
C HIS A 402 22.59 -30.40 12.08
N ARG A 403 23.87 -30.44 11.69
CA ARG A 403 24.44 -31.62 11.04
C ARG A 403 24.27 -32.78 12.02
N ARG A 404 23.16 -33.50 11.94
CA ARG A 404 23.04 -34.85 12.47
C ARG A 404 22.63 -35.73 11.31
N LEU A 405 23.42 -36.79 11.14
CA LEU A 405 23.28 -37.91 10.20
C LEU A 405 23.93 -37.73 8.82
N HIS A 406 25.27 -37.70 8.81
CA HIS A 406 26.10 -38.47 7.87
C HIS A 406 27.51 -38.69 8.49
N SER A 407 27.58 -39.24 9.70
CA SER A 407 28.85 -39.74 10.29
C SER A 407 28.74 -41.14 10.87
N LEU A 408 27.81 -41.96 10.36
CA LEU A 408 27.70 -43.37 10.70
C LEU A 408 27.68 -44.20 9.41
N ALA A 409 28.76 -44.12 8.62
CA ALA A 409 29.24 -45.19 7.74
C ALA A 409 30.40 -44.67 6.87
N SER A 410 31.63 -44.71 7.40
CA SER A 410 32.82 -45.08 6.63
C SER A 410 34.05 -45.09 7.55
N SER A 411 34.17 -46.17 8.31
CA SER A 411 35.49 -46.68 8.64
C SER A 411 36.19 -47.09 7.34
N HIS A 412 37.14 -46.28 6.86
CA HIS A 412 38.46 -46.69 6.34
C HIS A 412 39.06 -45.74 5.28
N SER A 413 40.40 -45.64 5.42
CA SER A 413 41.44 -45.07 4.56
C SER A 413 41.47 -43.55 4.36
N GLY A 414 42.62 -42.98 4.73
CA GLY A 414 42.96 -41.59 4.52
C GLY A 414 43.22 -41.27 3.06
N SER A 415 42.61 -40.19 2.63
CA SER A 415 43.03 -39.34 1.54
C SER A 415 42.41 -37.98 1.85
N GLU A 416 43.24 -36.94 1.96
CA GLU A 416 42.79 -35.56 2.06
C GLU A 416 41.92 -35.25 0.84
N ALA A 417 40.61 -35.35 1.01
CA ALA A 417 39.66 -34.82 0.05
C ALA A 417 39.65 -33.31 0.24
N VAL A 418 40.29 -32.62 -0.69
CA VAL A 418 40.09 -31.20 -0.95
C VAL A 418 38.59 -30.99 -1.09
N ILE A 419 37.96 -30.44 -0.06
CA ILE A 419 36.55 -30.02 -0.13
C ILE A 419 36.57 -28.81 -1.08
N ASP A 420 36.09 -29.04 -2.29
CA ASP A 420 35.91 -28.01 -3.29
C ASP A 420 34.97 -26.95 -2.72
N ALA A 421 35.48 -25.74 -2.51
CA ALA A 421 34.77 -24.59 -1.93
C ALA A 421 33.73 -23.98 -2.90
N SER A 422 33.23 -24.78 -3.83
CA SER A 422 32.37 -24.40 -4.94
C SER A 422 30.88 -24.59 -4.63
N GLU A 423 30.51 -25.50 -3.71
CA GLU A 423 29.09 -25.76 -3.33
C GLU A 423 28.53 -24.83 -2.24
N GLU A 424 29.35 -24.00 -1.57
CA GLU A 424 28.86 -23.06 -0.54
C GLU A 424 28.22 -21.78 -1.11
N ASN A 425 28.24 -21.58 -2.43
CA ASN A 425 27.80 -20.32 -3.05
C ASN A 425 26.33 -20.29 -3.51
N GLU A 426 25.62 -21.42 -3.52
CA GLU A 426 24.20 -21.42 -3.90
C GLU A 426 23.31 -21.12 -2.69
N VAL A 427 22.48 -20.08 -2.85
CA VAL A 427 21.47 -19.71 -1.86
C VAL A 427 20.40 -20.79 -1.86
N PRO A 428 20.18 -21.52 -0.74
CA PRO A 428 19.13 -22.53 -0.69
C PRO A 428 17.78 -21.88 -1.00
N THR A 429 17.00 -22.47 -1.90
CA THR A 429 15.67 -21.94 -2.26
C THR A 429 14.55 -22.55 -1.42
N ASP A 430 14.82 -23.68 -0.73
CA ASP A 430 13.86 -24.36 0.13
C ASP A 430 13.46 -23.51 1.35
N PRO A 431 12.16 -23.20 1.54
CA PRO A 431 11.67 -22.43 2.68
C PRO A 431 12.00 -23.01 4.06
N GLY A 432 12.14 -24.34 4.19
CA GLY A 432 12.43 -25.00 5.48
C GLY A 432 13.78 -24.60 6.09
N HIS A 433 14.67 -24.04 5.26
CA HIS A 433 15.97 -23.51 5.68
C HIS A 433 15.89 -22.10 6.27
N TYR A 434 14.73 -21.46 6.27
CA TYR A 434 14.54 -20.08 6.69
C TYR A 434 13.63 -19.96 7.91
N GLU A 435 13.88 -18.92 8.70
CA GLU A 435 13.04 -18.52 9.82
C GLU A 435 12.74 -17.03 9.74
N LEU A 436 11.45 -16.69 9.70
CA LEU A 436 10.91 -15.35 9.79
C LEU A 436 10.73 -14.96 11.26
N PHE A 437 11.41 -13.91 11.68
CA PHE A 437 11.20 -13.25 12.97
C PHE A 437 10.35 -12.01 12.75
N ILE A 438 9.18 -11.95 13.37
CA ILE A 438 8.19 -10.88 13.17
C ILE A 438 7.70 -10.34 14.52
N ASP A 439 7.62 -9.02 14.66
CA ASP A 439 7.22 -8.35 15.89
C ASP A 439 5.97 -7.49 15.74
N ASN A 440 5.55 -6.87 16.84
CA ASN A 440 4.46 -5.89 16.92
C ASN A 440 4.97 -4.45 17.15
N ASP A 441 6.21 -4.13 16.78
CA ASP A 441 6.83 -2.83 17.00
C ASP A 441 6.30 -1.77 16.01
N SER A 442 5.13 -1.23 16.32
CA SER A 442 4.52 -0.15 15.56
C SER A 442 4.14 1.03 16.44
N GLY A 443 4.83 2.16 16.26
CA GLY A 443 4.47 3.42 16.93
C GLY A 443 3.08 3.96 16.55
N THR A 444 2.54 3.59 15.37
CA THR A 444 1.24 4.08 14.88
C THR A 444 0.07 3.31 15.46
N TYR A 445 0.14 1.97 15.48
CA TYR A 445 -0.99 1.11 15.84
C TYR A 445 -0.79 0.36 17.15
N ARG A 446 0.46 0.23 17.63
CA ARG A 446 0.86 -0.51 18.84
C ARG A 446 0.08 -1.81 19.05
N PRO A 447 0.13 -2.77 18.10
CA PRO A 447 -0.69 -3.97 18.19
C PRO A 447 -0.43 -4.77 19.47
N ASN A 448 -1.46 -5.42 19.98
CA ASN A 448 -1.40 -6.11 21.26
C ASN A 448 -0.61 -7.43 21.12
N ALA A 449 0.42 -7.59 21.95
CA ALA A 449 1.32 -8.74 21.95
C ALA A 449 0.61 -10.07 22.27
N LYS A 450 -0.50 -10.03 23.03
CA LYS A 450 -1.28 -11.23 23.38
C LYS A 450 -1.78 -12.01 22.16
N TYR A 451 -1.91 -11.35 21.01
CA TYR A 451 -2.40 -11.96 19.77
C TYR A 451 -1.29 -12.32 18.77
N LEU A 452 -0.01 -12.18 19.14
CA LEU A 452 1.11 -12.70 18.35
C LEU A 452 0.96 -14.19 17.98
N PRO A 453 0.47 -15.08 18.86
CA PRO A 453 0.22 -16.48 18.47
C PRO A 453 -0.80 -16.63 17.33
N LEU A 454 -1.84 -15.78 17.26
CA LEU A 454 -2.82 -15.79 16.18
C LEU A 454 -2.22 -15.28 14.88
N LEU A 455 -1.41 -14.23 14.94
CA LEU A 455 -0.64 -13.75 13.78
C LEU A 455 0.26 -14.88 13.23
N ARG A 456 1.00 -15.56 14.12
CA ARG A 456 1.86 -16.68 13.76
C ARG A 456 1.10 -17.77 13.03
N GLN A 457 -0.04 -18.19 13.58
CA GLN A 457 -0.89 -19.23 12.97
C GLN A 457 -1.41 -18.80 11.59
N PHE A 458 -1.86 -17.55 11.47
CA PHE A 458 -2.34 -17.00 10.20
C PHE A 458 -1.26 -16.98 9.12
N LEU A 459 -0.03 -16.57 9.47
CA LEU A 459 1.10 -16.55 8.54
C LEU A 459 1.57 -17.96 8.18
N LEU A 460 1.59 -18.91 9.12
CA LEU A 460 1.93 -20.31 8.83
C LEU A 460 0.97 -20.96 7.84
N GLY A 461 -0.33 -20.61 7.91
CA GLY A 461 -1.33 -21.08 6.95
C GLY A 461 -1.16 -20.48 5.54
N ASN A 462 -0.42 -19.38 5.41
CA ASN A 462 -0.20 -18.67 4.15
C ASN A 462 1.20 -18.89 3.56
N PHE A 463 2.18 -19.24 4.38
CA PHE A 463 3.55 -19.52 3.99
C PHE A 463 3.94 -20.95 4.42
N PRO A 464 3.51 -21.98 3.67
CA PRO A 464 3.89 -23.36 3.95
C PRO A 464 5.41 -23.53 4.09
N GLU A 465 5.84 -24.41 5.00
CA GLU A 465 7.24 -24.79 5.25
C GLU A 465 8.16 -23.70 5.84
N LEU A 466 7.77 -22.43 5.79
CA LEU A 466 8.51 -21.35 6.44
C LEU A 466 8.36 -21.42 7.96
N HIS A 467 9.48 -21.41 8.68
CA HIS A 467 9.44 -21.25 10.13
C HIS A 467 9.14 -19.80 10.50
N ILE A 468 8.24 -19.60 11.47
CA ILE A 468 7.85 -18.27 11.92
C ILE A 468 7.96 -18.20 13.45
N THR A 469 8.65 -17.17 13.92
CA THR A 469 8.81 -16.82 15.34
C THR A 469 8.31 -15.39 15.55
N THR A 470 7.37 -15.24 16.48
CA THR A 470 6.84 -13.93 16.87
C THR A 470 7.52 -13.43 18.14
N LEU A 471 7.84 -12.14 18.19
CA LEU A 471 8.50 -11.49 19.34
C LEU A 471 7.67 -10.29 19.83
N ASP A 472 7.51 -10.16 21.14
CA ASP A 472 6.91 -8.99 21.76
C ASP A 472 7.94 -7.85 21.84
N CYS A 473 7.61 -6.67 21.31
CA CYS A 473 8.48 -5.50 21.34
C CYS A 473 8.83 -5.00 22.75
N ARG A 474 8.05 -5.36 23.78
CA ARG A 474 8.31 -5.01 25.17
C ARG A 474 8.91 -6.18 25.95
N ALA A 475 8.23 -7.32 25.96
CA ALA A 475 8.66 -8.45 26.79
C ALA A 475 9.95 -9.12 26.26
N ASP A 476 10.15 -9.12 24.93
CA ASP A 476 11.35 -9.67 24.28
C ASP A 476 12.32 -8.57 23.82
N GLU A 477 12.27 -7.37 24.41
CA GLU A 477 13.05 -6.20 23.97
C GLU A 477 14.55 -6.50 23.88
N GLU A 478 15.13 -7.14 24.90
CA GLU A 478 16.55 -7.50 24.92
C GLU A 478 16.89 -8.43 23.75
N ARG A 479 16.17 -9.56 23.64
CA ARG A 479 16.37 -10.55 22.58
C ARG A 479 16.17 -9.95 21.19
N MET A 480 15.13 -9.14 20.99
CA MET A 480 14.87 -8.46 19.74
C MET A 480 15.98 -7.46 19.40
N GLY A 481 16.43 -6.70 20.40
CA GLY A 481 17.53 -5.75 20.27
C GLY A 481 18.84 -6.42 19.84
N GLU A 482 19.16 -7.57 20.42
CA GLU A 482 20.31 -8.40 20.01
C GLU A 482 20.17 -8.87 18.56
N LEU A 483 19.03 -9.45 18.19
CA LEU A 483 18.80 -9.97 16.85
C LEU A 483 18.83 -8.86 15.78
N LYS A 484 18.21 -7.70 16.05
CA LYS A 484 18.24 -6.55 15.15
C LYS A 484 19.64 -5.94 15.06
N ARG A 485 20.42 -5.93 16.15
CA ARG A 485 21.82 -5.48 16.16
C ARG A 485 22.69 -6.37 15.27
N GLU A 486 22.58 -7.69 15.41
CA GLU A 486 23.28 -8.64 14.54
C GLU A 486 22.95 -8.42 13.05
N GLN A 487 21.67 -8.18 12.71
CA GLN A 487 21.28 -7.87 11.33
C GLN A 487 21.95 -6.59 10.81
N ARG A 488 22.00 -5.53 11.62
CA ARG A 488 22.70 -4.30 11.25
C ARG A 488 24.20 -4.50 11.05
N GLU A 489 24.84 -5.34 11.86
CA GLU A 489 26.25 -5.68 11.70
C GLU A 489 26.50 -6.52 10.44
N LEU A 490 25.62 -7.47 10.11
CA LEU A 490 25.66 -8.18 8.83
C LEU A 490 25.50 -7.22 7.65
N LYS A 491 24.53 -6.30 7.72
CA LYS A 491 24.32 -5.27 6.70
C LYS A 491 25.56 -4.38 6.50
N LYS A 492 26.28 -4.02 7.56
CA LYS A 492 27.55 -3.27 7.46
C LYS A 492 28.66 -4.08 6.80
N LYS A 493 28.77 -5.37 7.12
CA LYS A 493 29.77 -6.27 6.53
C LYS A 493 29.53 -6.52 5.04
N GLU A 494 28.27 -6.79 4.67
CA GLU A 494 27.87 -7.09 3.30
C GLU A 494 27.65 -5.84 2.45
N GLY A 495 27.37 -4.68 3.06
CA GLY A 495 27.22 -3.40 2.36
C GLY A 495 28.46 -2.96 1.58
N GLY A 496 29.66 -3.40 2.00
CA GLY A 496 30.89 -3.23 1.23
C GLY A 496 31.01 -4.17 0.01
N GLN A 497 30.28 -5.30 -0.01
CA GLN A 497 30.28 -6.28 -1.09
C GLN A 497 29.10 -6.12 -2.07
N MET A 498 27.98 -5.52 -1.66
CA MET A 498 26.82 -5.31 -2.53
C MET A 498 27.12 -4.36 -3.71
N ALA A 499 28.01 -3.37 -3.54
CA ALA A 499 28.50 -2.53 -4.63
C ALA A 499 29.24 -3.32 -5.73
N PHE A 500 29.73 -4.53 -5.40
CA PHE A 500 30.50 -5.38 -6.31
C PHE A 500 29.66 -6.52 -6.93
N LEU A 501 28.60 -6.98 -6.24
CA LEU A 501 27.77 -8.12 -6.66
C LEU A 501 26.69 -7.73 -7.69
N GLN A 502 26.28 -6.47 -7.75
CA GLN A 502 25.36 -5.99 -8.78
C GLN A 502 25.97 -5.99 -10.20
N GLN A 503 27.30 -6.14 -10.32
CA GLN A 503 27.99 -6.36 -11.59
C GLN A 503 27.90 -7.81 -12.12
N ARG A 504 27.48 -8.78 -11.31
CA ARG A 504 27.60 -10.22 -11.65
C ARG A 504 26.30 -11.01 -11.81
N SER A 505 25.15 -10.48 -11.38
CA SER A 505 23.86 -11.14 -11.61
C SER A 505 23.28 -10.76 -12.99
N THR A 506 23.83 -11.35 -14.04
CA THR A 506 23.34 -11.26 -15.42
C THR A 506 22.21 -12.26 -15.69
N THR A 507 21.07 -12.14 -15.01
CA THR A 507 19.82 -12.83 -15.41
C THR A 507 18.56 -12.05 -15.03
N SER A 508 18.53 -10.76 -15.36
CA SER A 508 17.29 -10.03 -15.68
C SER A 508 17.68 -8.68 -16.26
N SER A 509 18.12 -8.67 -17.52
CA SER A 509 18.36 -7.45 -18.28
C SER A 509 17.02 -6.78 -18.60
N LEU A 510 16.46 -6.03 -17.64
CA LEU A 510 15.44 -5.03 -17.94
C LEU A 510 16.15 -3.89 -18.68
N SER A 511 16.12 -3.95 -20.01
CA SER A 511 16.49 -2.82 -20.86
C SER A 511 15.45 -1.73 -20.64
N ILE A 512 15.83 -0.69 -19.92
CA ILE A 512 14.99 0.49 -19.75
C ILE A 512 14.86 1.19 -21.10
N SER A 513 13.64 1.40 -21.57
CA SER A 513 13.39 2.17 -22.79
C SER A 513 13.59 3.66 -22.50
N SER A 514 13.97 4.45 -23.50
CA SER A 514 14.01 5.92 -23.40
C SER A 514 12.69 6.51 -22.87
N SER A 515 11.54 5.87 -23.16
CA SER A 515 10.26 6.30 -22.63
C SER A 515 10.13 6.08 -21.12
N ASP A 516 10.75 5.01 -20.62
CA ASP A 516 10.71 4.68 -19.20
C ASP A 516 11.68 5.60 -18.44
N GLU A 517 12.79 6.01 -19.06
CA GLU A 517 13.69 7.04 -18.52
C GLU A 517 13.02 8.40 -18.36
N ASP A 518 12.25 8.85 -19.35
CA ASP A 518 11.54 10.13 -19.29
C ASP A 518 10.47 10.13 -18.19
N GLU A 519 9.73 9.03 -18.04
CA GLU A 519 8.72 8.84 -16.99
C GLU A 519 9.34 8.86 -15.58
N LEU A 520 10.48 8.19 -15.40
CA LEU A 520 11.24 8.22 -14.15
C LEU A 520 11.80 9.62 -13.85
N ASN A 521 12.26 10.35 -14.87
CA ASN A 521 12.76 11.72 -14.74
C ASN A 521 11.65 12.71 -14.34
N GLU A 522 10.49 12.64 -14.97
CA GLU A 522 9.31 13.44 -14.59
C GLU A 522 8.93 13.19 -13.13
N ARG A 523 8.91 11.90 -12.72
CA ARG A 523 8.60 11.48 -11.36
C ARG A 523 9.65 11.92 -10.34
N SER A 524 10.93 11.99 -10.73
CA SER A 524 12.04 12.45 -9.89
C SER A 524 12.05 13.96 -9.63
N GLY A 525 11.18 14.72 -10.33
CA GLY A 525 11.19 16.19 -10.33
C GLY A 525 12.38 16.78 -11.09
N ALA A 526 13.04 16.01 -11.98
CA ALA A 526 14.08 16.51 -12.87
C ALA A 526 13.41 17.34 -13.98
N VAL A 527 13.08 18.60 -13.69
CA VAL A 527 12.46 19.50 -14.65
C VAL A 527 13.49 19.86 -15.75
N PRO A 528 13.21 19.65 -17.05
CA PRO A 528 13.96 20.34 -18.10
C PRO A 528 13.72 21.85 -17.94
N LYS A 529 14.79 22.65 -17.88
CA LYS A 529 14.76 24.11 -17.62
C LYS A 529 13.52 24.78 -18.24
N ARG A 530 12.52 25.15 -17.42
CA ARG A 530 11.31 25.89 -17.81
C ARG A 530 11.17 27.16 -16.96
N GLY A 531 10.69 28.23 -17.59
CA GLY A 531 10.89 29.63 -17.19
C GLY A 531 10.19 30.15 -15.92
N GLU A 532 10.55 31.39 -15.57
CA GLU A 532 10.30 32.11 -14.30
C GLU A 532 8.86 32.09 -13.76
N PHE A 533 7.85 31.99 -14.62
CA PHE A 533 6.45 32.00 -14.19
C PHE A 533 6.05 30.72 -13.42
N SER A 534 6.65 29.58 -13.76
CA SER A 534 6.40 28.31 -13.07
C SER A 534 7.06 28.25 -11.68
N GLN A 535 8.18 28.95 -11.51
CA GLN A 535 8.94 29.07 -10.26
C GLN A 535 8.14 29.81 -9.18
N ARG A 536 7.48 30.93 -9.56
CA ARG A 536 6.61 31.68 -8.64
C ARG A 536 5.37 30.90 -8.17
N VAL A 537 4.83 30.03 -9.02
CA VAL A 537 3.70 29.16 -8.65
C VAL A 537 4.16 28.01 -7.74
N HIS A 538 5.41 27.56 -7.88
CA HIS A 538 6.02 26.53 -7.03
C HIS A 538 6.29 27.05 -5.61
N ASP A 539 6.75 28.30 -5.46
CA ASP A 539 6.97 28.93 -4.15
C ASP A 539 5.66 29.19 -3.39
N MET A 540 4.55 29.43 -4.11
CA MET A 540 3.21 29.54 -3.50
C MET A 540 2.59 28.18 -3.12
N ARG A 541 3.17 27.06 -3.57
CA ARG A 541 2.66 25.68 -3.36
C ARG A 541 3.59 24.80 -2.53
N ASP A 542 4.50 25.38 -1.75
CA ASP A 542 5.37 24.63 -0.85
C ASP A 542 4.61 24.12 0.39
N VAL A 543 3.72 23.14 0.13
CA VAL A 543 3.00 22.38 1.15
C VAL A 543 3.98 21.60 2.02
N ARG A 544 5.15 21.20 1.48
CA ARG A 544 6.17 20.46 2.22
C ARG A 544 6.85 21.33 3.28
N GLY A 545 7.26 22.54 2.93
CA GLY A 545 7.82 23.51 3.86
C GLY A 545 6.81 23.99 4.90
N GLN A 546 5.54 24.18 4.52
CA GLN A 546 4.48 24.52 5.48
C GLN A 546 4.18 23.38 6.47
N VAL A 547 4.12 22.12 6.01
CA VAL A 547 3.90 20.97 6.89
C VAL A 547 5.10 20.72 7.82
N MET A 548 6.34 20.93 7.35
CA MET A 548 7.55 20.89 8.19
C MET A 548 7.52 21.97 9.29
N LYS A 549 7.21 23.23 8.94
CA LYS A 549 7.04 24.32 9.92
C LYS A 549 5.95 24.02 10.95
N TRP A 550 4.86 23.38 10.52
CA TRP A 550 3.77 22.96 11.39
C TRP A 550 4.10 21.77 12.30
N ALA A 551 5.01 20.89 11.89
CA ALA A 551 5.47 19.78 12.72
C ALA A 551 6.49 20.24 13.77
N GLN A 552 7.29 21.26 13.45
CA GLN A 552 8.34 21.82 14.33
C GLN A 552 7.80 22.87 15.31
N GLY A 553 6.75 23.62 14.96
CA GLY A 553 6.22 24.71 15.79
C GLY A 553 5.49 24.29 17.08
N ASP A 554 5.20 23.00 17.27
CA ASP A 554 4.50 22.48 18.46
C ASP A 554 5.45 21.80 19.48
N ASP A 555 6.77 21.75 19.21
CA ASP A 555 7.78 21.23 20.15
C ASP A 555 8.42 22.33 21.04
N GLU A 556 8.09 23.62 20.82
CA GLU A 556 8.51 24.71 21.72
C GLU A 556 7.47 24.93 22.83
N ASN A 557 7.67 24.25 23.96
CA ASN A 557 7.00 24.57 25.21
C ASN A 557 7.57 25.90 25.76
N PRO A 558 6.77 26.96 26.01
CA PRO A 558 7.25 28.15 26.69
C PRO A 558 7.19 27.90 28.21
N ALA A 559 8.21 27.25 28.75
CA ALA A 559 8.47 27.22 30.18
C ALA A 559 9.88 27.75 30.44
N GLU A 560 9.97 28.61 31.45
CA GLU A 560 11.19 29.19 32.04
C GLU A 560 11.81 30.41 31.33
N ASN A 561 11.24 31.59 31.64
CA ASN A 561 12.10 32.69 32.07
C ASN A 561 11.35 33.64 33.01
N LYS A 562 11.32 33.30 34.30
CA LYS A 562 11.12 34.25 35.39
C LYS A 562 12.18 33.99 36.44
N SER A 563 13.33 34.62 36.26
CA SER A 563 14.29 34.88 37.33
C SER A 563 14.29 36.38 37.64
N SER A 564 13.83 36.68 38.85
CA SER A 564 14.16 37.82 39.73
C SER A 564 15.62 38.31 39.55
N HIS A 565 15.96 39.61 39.54
CA HIS A 565 15.89 40.66 40.57
C HIS A 565 16.50 41.97 39.98
N PRO A 566 16.49 43.14 40.66
CA PRO A 566 15.73 43.56 41.85
C PRO A 566 14.63 44.58 41.56
#